data_AF-A0AAW4UAG2-F1
#
_entry.id   AF-A0AAW4UAG2-F1
#
_cell.length_a   1.000
_cell.length_b   1.000
_cell.length_c   1.000
_cell.angle_alpha   90.00
_cell.angle_beta   90.00
_cell.angle_gamma   90.00
#
_symmetry.space_group_name_H-M   'P 1'
#
loop_
_entity.id
_entity.type
_entity.pdbx_description
1 polymer ?
#
loop_
_entity_poly.entity_id
_entity_poly.type
_entity_poly.pdbx_seq_one_letter_code
_entity_poly.pdbx_strand_id
1 'polypeptide(L)'
;MIKKFLLKKQDTELVRYSPTRYPNEGQSAFCDIDYVGNFDEVISSFNSPDEVDTKLKPADISFYCFMISDKNKTFEYKLFRRTTKFKKLSTGNILAAFFSGNELCKLSQDFFGVDGYIDLICDNKTIYIFNNISLERIFKLKEQFTSKATEALDIIEKAHGIANFEEFKDDCLSDSRIHKTLCKILGNIPDLDKAFENFNNIKIAIDKFDLDIEVDDENKQLIYERKKQRKYILHIINDAYCQSIIKGRDILNED
;
A
#
# COMPACT_ATOMS: atom_id res chain seq x y z
N MET A 1 -16.52 -0.52 -20.72
CA MET A 1 -16.35 -1.86 -21.35
C MET A 1 -15.50 -2.77 -20.47
N ILE A 2 -14.35 -2.32 -19.96
CA ILE A 2 -13.51 -3.09 -19.02
C ILE A 2 -14.21 -3.43 -17.70
N LYS A 3 -14.93 -2.50 -17.05
CA LYS A 3 -15.73 -2.83 -15.86
C LYS A 3 -16.67 -4.02 -16.12
N LYS A 4 -17.34 -4.04 -17.28
CA LYS A 4 -18.17 -5.19 -17.70
C LYS A 4 -17.32 -6.43 -18.01
N PHE A 5 -16.13 -6.31 -18.60
CA PHE A 5 -15.23 -7.43 -18.86
C PHE A 5 -14.70 -8.07 -17.55
N LEU A 6 -14.26 -7.25 -16.59
CA LEU A 6 -13.82 -7.68 -15.26
C LEU A 6 -14.98 -8.34 -14.49
N LEU A 7 -16.15 -7.70 -14.46
CA LEU A 7 -17.33 -8.25 -13.78
C LEU A 7 -17.84 -9.54 -14.45
N LYS A 8 -17.72 -9.70 -15.77
CA LYS A 8 -18.30 -10.82 -16.52
C LYS A 8 -17.37 -12.04 -16.62
N LYS A 9 -16.05 -11.87 -16.50
CA LYS A 9 -15.09 -12.98 -16.63
C LYS A 9 -14.77 -13.65 -15.29
N GLN A 10 -15.10 -13.01 -14.17
CA GLN A 10 -14.46 -13.33 -12.91
C GLN A 10 -15.43 -13.34 -11.69
N ASP A 11 -16.71 -12.98 -11.90
CA ASP A 11 -17.74 -12.89 -10.84
C ASP A 11 -17.25 -12.09 -9.61
N THR A 12 -16.43 -11.07 -9.90
CA THR A 12 -15.61 -10.41 -8.89
C THR A 12 -16.28 -9.14 -8.38
N GLU A 13 -16.43 -9.03 -7.07
CA GLU A 13 -16.87 -7.80 -6.41
C GLU A 13 -15.77 -6.73 -6.46
N LEU A 14 -16.12 -5.51 -6.88
CA LEU A 14 -15.19 -4.37 -6.85
C LEU A 14 -15.24 -3.68 -5.49
N VAL A 15 -14.10 -3.62 -4.82
CA VAL A 15 -13.94 -2.98 -3.51
C VAL A 15 -13.02 -1.77 -3.58
N ARG A 16 -13.28 -0.74 -2.78
CA ARG A 16 -12.36 0.41 -2.69
C ARG A 16 -11.01 -0.05 -2.15
N TYR A 17 -9.94 0.42 -2.78
CA TYR A 17 -8.57 0.16 -2.34
C TYR A 17 -8.35 0.59 -0.90
N SER A 18 -7.62 -0.24 -0.15
CA SER A 18 -7.13 0.08 1.18
C SER A 18 -5.66 -0.31 1.29
N PRO A 19 -4.77 0.59 1.75
CA PRO A 19 -3.35 0.27 1.94
C PRO A 19 -3.10 -0.89 2.91
N THR A 20 -4.04 -1.13 3.82
CA THR A 20 -3.92 -2.09 4.93
C THR A 20 -4.67 -3.40 4.70
N ARG A 21 -5.43 -3.52 3.60
CA ARG A 21 -6.28 -4.69 3.36
C ARG A 21 -6.13 -5.17 1.92
N TYR A 22 -5.80 -6.44 1.76
CA TYR A 22 -5.89 -7.10 0.46
C TYR A 22 -7.34 -7.50 0.16
N PRO A 23 -7.78 -7.42 -1.11
CA PRO A 23 -9.07 -7.98 -1.52
C PRO A 23 -9.15 -9.47 -1.16
N ASN A 24 -10.32 -9.91 -0.71
CA ASN A 24 -10.57 -11.34 -0.46
C ASN A 24 -10.69 -12.10 -1.80
N GLU A 25 -10.74 -13.43 -1.73
CA GLU A 25 -11.09 -14.25 -2.90
C GLU A 25 -12.42 -13.77 -3.51
N GLY A 26 -12.46 -13.64 -4.83
CA GLY A 26 -13.62 -13.07 -5.54
C GLY A 26 -13.76 -11.55 -5.43
N GLN A 27 -12.76 -10.82 -4.90
CA GLN A 27 -12.75 -9.35 -4.88
C GLN A 27 -11.59 -8.76 -5.71
N SER A 28 -11.79 -7.54 -6.21
CA SER A 28 -10.75 -6.74 -6.87
C SER A 28 -10.80 -5.30 -6.39
N ALA A 29 -9.63 -4.73 -6.12
CA ALA A 29 -9.53 -3.36 -5.62
C ALA A 29 -9.60 -2.33 -6.77
N PHE A 30 -10.13 -1.16 -6.46
CA PHE A 30 -10.04 0.01 -7.33
C PHE A 30 -9.89 1.32 -6.54
N CYS A 31 -9.26 2.31 -7.13
CA CYS A 31 -9.23 3.69 -6.63
C CYS A 31 -9.46 4.68 -7.77
N ASP A 32 -9.82 5.91 -7.42
CA ASP A 32 -9.91 7.01 -8.38
C ASP A 32 -8.50 7.54 -8.67
N ILE A 33 -8.25 8.12 -9.85
CA ILE A 33 -6.91 8.66 -10.21
C ILE A 33 -6.44 9.76 -9.26
N ASP A 34 -7.38 10.51 -8.67
CA ASP A 34 -7.07 11.56 -7.71
C ASP A 34 -6.47 11.00 -6.41
N TYR A 35 -6.78 9.73 -6.07
CA TYR A 35 -6.24 9.07 -4.88
C TYR A 35 -4.71 9.01 -4.92
N VAL A 36 -4.15 8.69 -6.10
CA VAL A 36 -2.71 8.52 -6.26
C VAL A 36 -1.95 9.85 -6.37
N GLY A 37 -2.66 10.95 -6.66
CA GLY A 37 -2.13 12.32 -6.62
C GLY A 37 -1.15 12.70 -7.75
N ASN A 38 -0.43 11.75 -8.34
CA ASN A 38 0.55 12.00 -9.40
C ASN A 38 0.26 11.25 -10.71
N PHE A 39 -1.02 10.93 -10.96
CA PHE A 39 -1.42 10.21 -12.17
C PHE A 39 -0.98 10.93 -13.45
N ASP A 40 -1.27 12.22 -13.55
CA ASP A 40 -0.95 13.02 -14.74
C ASP A 40 0.57 13.18 -14.96
N GLU A 41 1.36 13.26 -13.88
CA GLU A 41 2.84 13.24 -13.96
C GLU A 41 3.30 11.94 -14.62
N VAL A 42 2.83 10.79 -14.12
CA VAL A 42 3.18 9.46 -14.65
C VAL A 42 2.77 9.34 -16.12
N ILE A 43 1.55 9.74 -16.48
CA ILE A 43 1.09 9.64 -17.88
C ILE A 43 1.86 10.59 -18.80
N SER A 44 2.11 11.82 -18.36
CA SER A 44 2.83 12.82 -19.18
C SER A 44 4.27 12.40 -19.45
N SER A 45 4.91 11.68 -18.53
CA SER A 45 6.27 11.14 -18.72
C SER A 45 6.40 10.21 -19.94
N PHE A 46 5.32 9.54 -20.35
CA PHE A 46 5.32 8.71 -21.57
C PHE A 46 5.21 9.53 -22.86
N ASN A 47 4.53 10.67 -22.81
CA ASN A 47 4.31 11.53 -23.98
C ASN A 47 5.51 12.46 -24.23
N SER A 48 6.22 12.83 -23.17
CA SER A 48 7.36 13.74 -23.19
C SER A 48 8.49 13.14 -22.34
N PRO A 49 9.18 12.08 -22.83
CA PRO A 49 10.27 11.47 -22.08
C PRO A 49 11.43 12.47 -21.91
N ASP A 50 11.95 12.59 -20.69
CA ASP A 50 13.02 13.55 -20.33
C ASP A 50 14.28 13.35 -21.17
N GLU A 51 14.59 12.11 -21.56
CA GLU A 51 15.70 11.77 -22.45
C GLU A 51 15.33 10.57 -23.33
N VAL A 52 15.62 10.64 -24.64
CA VAL A 52 15.76 9.43 -25.47
C VAL A 52 17.13 8.83 -25.13
N ASP A 53 17.28 8.30 -23.92
CA ASP A 53 18.56 7.75 -23.50
C ASP A 53 18.79 6.41 -24.21
N THR A 54 19.58 6.46 -25.28
CA THR A 54 20.08 5.29 -26.00
C THR A 54 20.92 4.34 -25.13
N LYS A 55 21.14 4.66 -23.85
CA LYS A 55 21.84 3.82 -22.87
C LYS A 55 20.92 3.15 -21.83
N LEU A 56 19.60 3.34 -21.90
CA LEU A 56 18.66 2.69 -20.98
C LEU A 56 18.82 1.17 -21.06
N LYS A 57 19.35 0.55 -19.99
CA LYS A 57 19.47 -0.91 -19.96
C LYS A 57 18.11 -1.51 -19.60
N PRO A 58 17.73 -2.66 -20.18
CA PRO A 58 16.50 -3.35 -19.80
C PRO A 58 16.32 -3.57 -18.29
N ALA A 59 17.43 -3.68 -17.55
CA ALA A 59 17.43 -3.84 -16.09
C ALA A 59 17.00 -2.59 -15.30
N ASP A 60 17.04 -1.41 -15.92
CA ASP A 60 16.71 -0.12 -15.32
C ASP A 60 15.24 0.26 -15.52
N ILE A 61 14.56 -0.42 -16.46
CA ILE A 61 13.11 -0.27 -16.64
C ILE A 61 12.40 -0.89 -15.44
N SER A 62 11.59 -0.09 -14.73
CA SER A 62 10.88 -0.50 -13.51
C SER A 62 9.43 -0.94 -13.75
N PHE A 63 8.81 -0.44 -14.82
CA PHE A 63 7.49 -0.82 -15.31
C PHE A 63 7.32 -0.40 -16.77
N TYR A 64 6.27 -0.91 -17.41
CA TYR A 64 5.83 -0.49 -18.74
C TYR A 64 4.31 -0.31 -18.77
N CYS A 65 3.85 0.43 -19.78
CA CYS A 65 2.44 0.71 -20.01
C CYS A 65 2.08 0.40 -21.47
N PHE A 66 1.01 -0.37 -21.68
CA PHE A 66 0.36 -0.47 -22.98
C PHE A 66 -0.88 0.41 -23.00
N MET A 67 -0.97 1.29 -23.99
CA MET A 67 -2.14 2.10 -24.23
C MET A 67 -2.98 1.50 -25.36
N ILE A 68 -4.26 1.27 -25.08
CA ILE A 68 -5.24 0.77 -26.04
C ILE A 68 -6.33 1.82 -26.18
N SER A 69 -6.48 2.35 -27.38
CA SER A 69 -7.55 3.29 -27.73
C SER A 69 -8.17 2.95 -29.07
N ASP A 70 -9.41 3.39 -29.29
CA ASP A 70 -9.98 3.42 -30.63
C ASP A 70 -9.50 4.65 -31.41
N LYS A 71 -9.69 4.61 -32.74
CA LYS A 71 -9.30 5.71 -33.64
C LYS A 71 -9.91 7.07 -33.25
N ASN A 72 -11.09 7.06 -32.63
CA ASN A 72 -11.82 8.26 -32.24
C ASN A 72 -11.57 8.66 -30.77
N LYS A 73 -10.69 7.95 -30.04
CA LYS A 73 -10.42 8.13 -28.60
C LYS A 73 -11.68 8.15 -27.72
N THR A 74 -12.73 7.45 -28.14
CA THR A 74 -13.94 7.24 -27.33
C THR A 74 -13.67 6.33 -26.14
N PHE A 75 -12.66 5.45 -26.24
CA PHE A 75 -12.09 4.79 -25.08
C PHE A 75 -10.56 4.85 -25.12
N GLU A 76 -9.97 4.98 -23.93
CA GLU A 76 -8.53 4.87 -23.73
C GLU A 76 -8.29 4.09 -22.45
N TYR A 77 -7.55 3.00 -22.57
CA TYR A 77 -7.16 2.14 -21.46
C TYR A 77 -5.66 2.05 -21.38
N LYS A 78 -5.13 2.14 -20.16
CA LYS A 78 -3.70 2.05 -19.88
C LYS A 78 -3.45 0.82 -19.03
N LEU A 79 -2.66 -0.12 -19.53
CA LEU A 79 -2.35 -1.38 -18.89
C LEU A 79 -0.93 -1.33 -18.35
N PHE A 80 -0.78 -1.28 -17.04
CA PHE A 80 0.52 -1.21 -16.39
C PHE A 80 0.98 -2.58 -15.95
N ARG A 81 2.27 -2.83 -16.10
CA ARG A 81 2.94 -4.01 -15.56
C ARG A 81 4.33 -3.62 -15.08
N ARG A 82 4.63 -3.94 -13.81
CA ARG A 82 5.99 -3.80 -13.30
C ARG A 82 6.90 -4.84 -13.92
N THR A 83 8.13 -4.44 -14.16
CA THR A 83 9.16 -5.39 -14.54
C THR A 83 9.54 -6.20 -13.31
N THR A 84 9.45 -7.52 -13.42
CA THR A 84 10.20 -8.39 -12.52
C THR A 84 11.59 -8.49 -13.10
N LYS A 85 12.61 -8.04 -12.37
CA LYS A 85 14.00 -8.36 -12.72
C LYS A 85 14.06 -9.88 -12.81
N PHE A 86 14.18 -10.44 -14.02
CA PHE A 86 14.45 -11.86 -14.17
C PHE A 86 15.72 -12.11 -13.36
N LYS A 87 15.59 -12.84 -12.25
CA LYS A 87 16.77 -13.27 -11.50
C LYS A 87 17.54 -14.13 -12.48
N LYS A 88 18.62 -13.56 -13.02
CA LYS A 88 19.57 -14.31 -13.82
C LYS A 88 19.95 -15.50 -12.95
N LEU A 89 19.67 -16.72 -13.40
CA LEU A 89 20.33 -17.91 -12.87
C LEU A 89 21.80 -17.84 -13.32
N SER A 90 22.53 -16.82 -12.88
CA SER A 90 23.97 -16.71 -13.06
C SER A 90 24.63 -16.96 -11.72
N THR A 91 24.59 -18.21 -11.29
CA THR A 91 25.66 -18.77 -10.48
C THR A 91 26.70 -19.32 -11.45
N GLY A 92 27.68 -18.48 -11.83
CA GLY A 92 28.82 -18.87 -12.65
C GLY A 92 28.63 -18.85 -14.18
N ASN A 93 29.53 -19.56 -14.89
CA ASN A 93 29.70 -19.64 -16.35
C ASN A 93 28.50 -20.24 -17.14
N ILE A 94 27.31 -20.31 -16.54
CA ILE A 94 26.14 -20.90 -17.18
C ILE A 94 25.47 -19.84 -18.06
N LEU A 95 25.39 -20.17 -19.34
CA LEU A 95 24.77 -19.38 -20.39
C LEU A 95 23.29 -19.15 -20.05
N ALA A 96 22.89 -17.88 -19.97
CA ALA A 96 21.49 -17.54 -20.03
C ALA A 96 20.98 -17.99 -21.42
N ALA A 97 19.90 -18.76 -21.46
CA ALA A 97 19.33 -19.27 -22.70
C ALA A 97 17.80 -19.27 -22.61
N PHE A 98 17.13 -19.14 -23.75
CA PHE A 98 15.68 -19.20 -23.87
C PHE A 98 15.31 -20.28 -24.91
N PHE A 99 14.11 -20.83 -24.80
CA PHE A 99 13.59 -21.73 -25.83
C PHE A 99 12.83 -20.94 -26.89
N SER A 100 13.18 -21.14 -28.15
CA SER A 100 12.39 -20.72 -29.31
C SER A 100 11.81 -21.97 -29.96
N GLY A 101 10.57 -22.33 -29.60
CA GLY A 101 10.00 -23.64 -29.92
C GLY A 101 10.79 -24.75 -29.20
N ASN A 102 11.46 -25.62 -29.96
CA ASN A 102 12.26 -26.73 -29.44
C ASN A 102 13.77 -26.45 -29.40
N GLU A 103 14.21 -25.25 -29.78
CA GLU A 103 15.63 -24.89 -29.81
C GLU A 103 16.02 -24.08 -28.58
N LEU A 104 17.14 -24.44 -27.95
CA LEU A 104 17.74 -23.70 -26.86
C LEU A 104 18.67 -22.61 -27.42
N CYS A 105 18.24 -21.36 -27.36
CA CYS A 105 18.97 -20.21 -27.87
C CYS A 105 19.73 -19.50 -26.75
N LYS A 106 21.05 -19.31 -26.91
CA LYS A 106 21.87 -18.53 -25.99
C LYS A 106 21.47 -17.04 -26.03
N LEU A 107 21.20 -16.47 -24.86
CA LEU A 107 20.98 -15.04 -24.65
C LEU A 107 22.35 -14.34 -24.67
N SER A 108 22.62 -13.59 -25.74
CA SER A 108 23.87 -12.84 -25.94
C SER A 108 23.78 -11.35 -25.58
N GLN A 109 22.58 -10.86 -25.28
CA GLN A 109 22.29 -9.44 -24.97
C GLN A 109 21.40 -9.32 -23.73
N ASP A 110 21.23 -8.10 -23.22
CA ASP A 110 20.22 -7.81 -22.19
C ASP A 110 18.83 -7.77 -22.85
N PHE A 111 17.85 -8.44 -22.24
CA PHE A 111 16.49 -8.54 -22.78
C PHE A 111 15.47 -7.92 -21.85
N PHE A 112 14.46 -7.31 -22.46
CA PHE A 112 13.25 -6.86 -21.79
C PHE A 112 12.13 -7.86 -22.03
N GLY A 113 11.74 -8.59 -20.98
CA GLY A 113 10.65 -9.56 -21.07
C GLY A 113 9.30 -8.88 -20.85
N VAL A 114 8.39 -9.06 -21.81
CA VAL A 114 6.96 -8.74 -21.65
C VAL A 114 6.24 -10.05 -21.38
N ASP A 115 5.40 -10.06 -20.34
CA ASP A 115 4.55 -11.21 -20.01
C ASP A 115 3.06 -10.90 -20.22
N GLY A 116 2.23 -11.93 -20.09
CA GLY A 116 0.77 -11.81 -20.25
C GLY A 116 0.04 -11.29 -19.00
N TYR A 117 0.76 -10.81 -17.98
CA TYR A 117 0.17 -10.34 -16.74
C TYR A 117 0.00 -8.82 -16.76
N ILE A 118 -1.03 -8.34 -16.05
CA ILE A 118 -1.33 -6.93 -15.89
C ILE A 118 -1.43 -6.66 -14.39
N ASP A 119 -0.75 -5.62 -13.93
CA ASP A 119 -0.78 -5.23 -12.52
C ASP A 119 -1.88 -4.20 -12.25
N LEU A 120 -2.06 -3.25 -13.17
CA LEU A 120 -3.07 -2.19 -13.07
C LEU A 120 -3.73 -1.95 -14.42
N ILE A 121 -5.01 -1.63 -14.41
CA ILE A 121 -5.73 -1.14 -15.57
C ILE A 121 -6.31 0.22 -15.21
N CYS A 122 -6.00 1.24 -16.00
CA CYS A 122 -6.55 2.57 -15.79
C CYS A 122 -7.48 2.95 -16.95
N ASP A 123 -8.66 3.45 -16.61
CA ASP A 123 -9.38 4.38 -17.45
C ASP A 123 -9.09 5.82 -16.97
N ASN A 124 -9.53 6.84 -17.71
CA ASN A 124 -9.24 8.25 -17.40
C ASN A 124 -9.83 8.77 -16.08
N LYS A 125 -10.40 7.90 -15.23
CA LYS A 125 -10.93 8.24 -13.91
C LYS A 125 -10.59 7.22 -12.82
N THR A 126 -10.45 5.95 -13.20
CA THR A 126 -10.39 4.81 -12.28
C THR A 126 -9.18 3.95 -12.55
N ILE A 127 -8.51 3.52 -11.49
CA ILE A 127 -7.43 2.53 -11.49
C ILE A 127 -7.98 1.24 -10.88
N TYR A 128 -8.03 0.17 -11.67
CA TYR A 128 -8.31 -1.19 -11.22
C TYR A 128 -7.00 -1.88 -10.85
N ILE A 129 -6.94 -2.50 -9.68
CA ILE A 129 -5.70 -2.92 -9.03
C ILE A 129 -5.69 -4.44 -8.88
N PHE A 130 -4.76 -5.07 -9.57
CA PHE A 130 -4.45 -6.51 -9.45
C PHE A 130 -3.18 -6.74 -8.63
N ASN A 131 -2.36 -5.70 -8.45
CA ASN A 131 -1.14 -5.74 -7.64
C ASN A 131 -0.93 -4.42 -6.87
N ASN A 132 -1.14 -4.46 -5.55
CA ASN A 132 -0.99 -3.30 -4.66
C ASN A 132 0.45 -2.74 -4.66
N ILE A 133 1.45 -3.61 -4.71
CA ILE A 133 2.86 -3.19 -4.71
C ILE A 133 3.17 -2.42 -6.00
N SER A 134 2.53 -2.77 -7.11
CA SER A 134 2.68 -2.05 -8.37
C SER A 134 2.02 -0.68 -8.33
N LEU A 135 0.81 -0.56 -7.76
CA LEU A 135 0.19 0.75 -7.53
C LEU A 135 1.12 1.66 -6.71
N GLU A 136 1.60 1.17 -5.57
CA GLU A 136 2.41 1.96 -4.64
C GLU A 136 3.74 2.43 -5.25
N ARG A 137 4.37 1.60 -6.08
CA ARG A 137 5.67 1.94 -6.69
C ARG A 137 5.54 2.80 -7.93
N ILE A 138 4.58 2.50 -8.80
CA ILE A 138 4.36 3.28 -10.04
C ILE A 138 3.95 4.71 -9.68
N PHE A 139 3.07 4.86 -8.69
CA PHE A 139 2.56 6.17 -8.28
C PHE A 139 3.21 6.74 -7.00
N LYS A 140 4.39 6.24 -6.61
CA LYS A 140 5.21 6.78 -5.51
C LYS A 140 4.45 6.97 -4.18
N LEU A 141 3.44 6.14 -3.88
CA LEU A 141 2.54 6.31 -2.72
C LEU A 141 3.26 6.24 -1.37
N LYS A 142 4.48 5.69 -1.32
CA LYS A 142 5.29 5.66 -0.10
C LYS A 142 5.52 7.05 0.49
N GLU A 143 5.77 8.05 -0.34
CA GLU A 143 5.98 9.43 0.12
C GLU A 143 4.70 10.01 0.69
N GLN A 144 3.57 9.79 0.00
CA GLN A 144 2.25 10.17 0.46
C GLN A 144 1.89 9.50 1.80
N PHE A 145 2.18 8.20 1.95
CA PHE A 145 1.93 7.49 3.20
C PHE A 145 2.81 7.97 4.35
N THR A 146 4.09 8.26 4.08
CA THR A 146 4.99 8.86 5.07
C THR A 146 4.46 10.21 5.54
N SER A 147 4.08 11.10 4.60
CA SER A 147 3.57 12.43 4.92
C SER A 147 2.30 12.37 5.77
N LYS A 148 1.31 11.54 5.39
CA LYS A 148 0.08 11.34 6.16
C LYS A 148 0.33 10.68 7.51
N ALA A 149 1.32 9.79 7.61
CA ALA A 149 1.70 9.18 8.87
C ALA A 149 2.29 10.20 9.84
N THR A 150 3.15 11.09 9.35
CA THR A 150 3.67 12.22 10.15
C THR A 150 2.54 13.13 10.61
N GLU A 151 1.61 13.50 9.73
CA GLU A 151 0.44 14.31 10.09
C GLU A 151 -0.41 13.65 11.19
N ALA A 152 -0.68 12.35 11.06
CA ALA A 152 -1.41 11.59 12.08
C ALA A 152 -0.68 11.60 13.43
N LEU A 153 0.64 11.40 13.43
CA LEU A 153 1.46 11.42 14.65
C LEU A 153 1.47 12.81 15.29
N ASP A 154 1.56 13.88 14.51
CA ASP A 154 1.53 15.25 15.03
C ASP A 154 0.18 15.60 15.68
N ILE A 155 -0.93 14.98 15.24
CA ILE A 155 -2.24 15.09 15.90
C ILE A 155 -2.28 14.27 17.18
N ILE A 156 -1.78 13.03 17.15
CA ILE A 156 -1.72 12.13 18.32
C ILE A 156 -0.84 12.76 19.43
N GLU A 157 0.26 13.42 19.07
CA GLU A 157 1.16 14.12 19.99
C GLU A 157 0.43 15.18 20.83
N LYS A 158 -0.43 15.97 20.17
CA LYS A 158 -1.23 17.03 20.79
C LYS A 158 -2.30 16.49 21.73
N ALA A 159 -2.69 15.23 21.58
CA ALA A 159 -3.61 14.57 22.50
C ALA A 159 -2.94 14.21 23.84
N HIS A 160 -1.60 14.32 23.94
CA HIS A 160 -0.81 14.14 25.15
C HIS A 160 -1.04 12.81 25.90
N GLY A 161 -1.53 11.76 25.22
CA GLY A 161 -1.91 10.48 25.84
C GLY A 161 -0.84 9.40 25.89
N ILE A 162 0.40 9.70 25.46
CA ILE A 162 1.51 8.74 25.42
C ILE A 162 2.75 9.39 26.04
N ALA A 163 3.31 8.77 27.07
CA ALA A 163 4.63 9.10 27.61
C ALA A 163 5.73 8.49 26.72
N ASN A 164 6.89 9.14 26.62
CA ASN A 164 7.96 8.81 25.67
C ASN A 164 7.50 8.86 24.19
N PHE A 165 6.70 9.87 23.85
CA PHE A 165 6.11 9.98 22.51
C PHE A 165 7.15 10.06 21.38
N GLU A 166 8.29 10.73 21.58
CA GLU A 166 9.34 10.82 20.56
C GLU A 166 9.87 9.42 20.15
N GLU A 167 10.09 8.53 21.11
CA GLU A 167 10.52 7.16 20.82
C GLU A 167 9.43 6.37 20.09
N PHE A 168 8.16 6.57 20.47
CA PHE A 168 7.02 5.99 19.76
C PHE A 168 6.92 6.50 18.32
N LYS A 169 7.13 7.80 18.11
CA LYS A 169 7.10 8.48 16.81
C LYS A 169 8.19 7.92 15.90
N ASP A 170 9.43 7.87 16.36
CA ASP A 170 10.56 7.32 15.63
C ASP A 170 10.36 5.86 15.24
N ASP A 171 9.87 5.04 16.19
CA ASP A 171 9.60 3.63 15.91
C ASP A 171 8.46 3.42 14.91
N CYS A 172 7.45 4.28 14.92
CA CYS A 172 6.38 4.28 13.93
C CYS A 172 6.88 4.70 12.55
N LEU A 173 7.69 5.76 12.47
CA LEU A 173 8.23 6.27 11.21
C LEU A 173 9.27 5.34 10.58
N SER A 174 9.93 4.50 11.39
CA SER A 174 10.87 3.49 10.89
C SER A 174 10.23 2.33 10.11
N ASP A 175 8.91 2.13 10.18
CA ASP A 175 8.21 0.97 9.60
C ASP A 175 7.09 1.38 8.63
N SER A 176 7.33 1.19 7.33
CA SER A 176 6.36 1.54 6.28
C SER A 176 4.99 0.87 6.40
N ARG A 177 4.87 -0.25 7.12
CA ARG A 177 3.57 -0.89 7.39
C ARG A 177 2.75 -0.09 8.40
N ILE A 178 3.42 0.55 9.34
CA ILE A 178 2.81 1.43 10.34
C ILE A 178 2.29 2.70 9.67
N HIS A 179 3.01 3.24 8.68
CA HIS A 179 2.56 4.42 7.92
C HIS A 179 1.16 4.23 7.32
N LYS A 180 0.90 3.04 6.76
CA LYS A 180 -0.40 2.68 6.19
C LYS A 180 -1.51 2.61 7.26
N THR A 181 -1.17 2.12 8.45
CA THR A 181 -2.09 2.07 9.59
C THR A 181 -2.42 3.49 10.07
N LEU A 182 -1.42 4.35 10.18
CA LEU A 182 -1.60 5.76 10.54
C LEU A 182 -2.43 6.52 9.49
N CYS A 183 -2.22 6.27 8.19
CA CYS A 183 -3.07 6.82 7.13
C CYS A 183 -4.53 6.42 7.30
N LYS A 184 -4.78 5.16 7.68
CA LYS A 184 -6.13 4.64 7.94
C LYS A 184 -6.75 5.32 9.17
N ILE A 185 -5.99 5.49 10.24
CA ILE A 185 -6.39 6.19 11.45
C ILE A 185 -6.81 7.63 11.10
N LEU A 186 -5.93 8.36 10.41
CA LEU A 186 -6.19 9.74 9.99
C LEU A 186 -7.46 9.88 9.13
N GLY A 187 -7.69 8.94 8.21
CA GLY A 187 -8.86 8.99 7.33
C GLY A 187 -10.17 8.55 7.97
N ASN A 188 -10.14 7.76 9.05
CA ASN A 188 -11.33 7.14 9.65
C ASN A 188 -11.72 7.72 11.02
N ILE A 189 -10.85 8.49 11.66
CA ILE A 189 -11.06 9.02 13.01
C ILE A 189 -11.12 10.55 12.94
N PRO A 190 -12.34 11.14 12.86
CA PRO A 190 -12.49 12.59 12.72
C PRO A 190 -11.94 13.39 13.90
N ASP A 191 -12.05 12.84 15.12
CA ASP A 191 -11.61 13.45 16.38
C ASP A 191 -10.34 12.75 16.92
N LEU A 192 -9.32 12.56 16.07
CA LEU A 192 -8.08 11.87 16.45
C LEU A 192 -7.34 12.58 17.60
N ASP A 193 -7.47 13.89 17.71
CA ASP A 193 -6.96 14.73 18.81
C ASP A 193 -7.60 14.38 20.17
N LYS A 194 -8.75 13.71 20.16
CA LYS A 194 -9.49 13.27 21.35
C LYS A 194 -9.35 11.78 21.64
N ALA A 195 -8.45 11.07 20.94
CA ALA A 195 -8.33 9.61 21.03
C ALA A 195 -8.10 9.08 22.46
N PHE A 196 -7.63 9.93 23.39
CA PHE A 196 -7.34 9.56 24.77
C PHE A 196 -8.32 10.14 25.81
N GLU A 197 -9.37 10.88 25.40
CA GLU A 197 -10.32 11.49 26.35
C GLU A 197 -11.01 10.44 27.25
N ASN A 198 -11.36 9.28 26.68
CA ASN A 198 -12.00 8.17 27.39
C ASN A 198 -10.99 7.20 28.02
N PHE A 199 -10.03 7.74 28.78
CA PHE A 199 -8.91 6.98 29.32
C PHE A 199 -9.31 5.76 30.17
N ASN A 200 -10.43 5.82 30.89
CA ASN A 200 -10.94 4.68 31.65
C ASN A 200 -11.29 3.48 30.75
N ASN A 201 -11.83 3.72 29.55
CA ASN A 201 -12.13 2.66 28.60
C ASN A 201 -10.85 2.07 28.01
N ILE A 202 -9.80 2.90 27.86
CA ILE A 202 -8.48 2.45 27.43
C ILE A 202 -7.90 1.48 28.46
N LYS A 203 -7.97 1.81 29.76
CA LYS A 203 -7.53 0.90 30.83
C LYS A 203 -8.29 -0.42 30.82
N ILE A 204 -9.62 -0.37 30.69
CA ILE A 204 -10.45 -1.58 30.56
C ILE A 204 -10.03 -2.43 29.37
N ALA A 205 -9.68 -1.82 28.23
CA ALA A 205 -9.20 -2.54 27.07
C ALA A 205 -7.82 -3.17 27.32
N ILE A 206 -6.89 -2.45 27.95
CA ILE A 206 -5.57 -2.97 28.31
C ILE A 206 -5.70 -4.21 29.20
N ASP A 207 -6.50 -4.13 30.26
CA ASP A 207 -6.71 -5.24 31.19
C ASP A 207 -7.41 -6.42 30.51
N LYS A 208 -8.46 -6.16 29.73
CA LYS A 208 -9.26 -7.21 29.08
C LYS A 208 -8.47 -8.00 28.04
N PHE A 209 -7.59 -7.32 27.30
CA PHE A 209 -6.78 -7.94 26.24
C PHE A 209 -5.36 -8.29 26.69
N ASP A 210 -5.05 -8.15 27.99
CA ASP A 210 -3.73 -8.44 28.57
C ASP A 210 -2.60 -7.75 27.80
N LEU A 211 -2.79 -6.45 27.51
CA LEU A 211 -1.83 -5.67 26.74
C LEU A 211 -0.65 -5.28 27.65
N ASP A 212 0.57 -5.63 27.23
CA ASP A 212 1.82 -5.25 27.91
C ASP A 212 2.12 -3.75 27.74
N ILE A 213 1.30 -2.89 28.34
CA ILE A 213 1.42 -1.42 28.37
C ILE A 213 1.18 -0.94 29.80
N GLU A 214 2.17 -0.26 30.38
CA GLU A 214 2.00 0.42 31.66
C GLU A 214 1.25 1.74 31.48
N VAL A 215 0.55 2.16 32.54
CA VAL A 215 -0.32 3.33 32.55
C VAL A 215 0.09 4.27 33.67
N ASP A 216 0.31 5.54 33.34
CA ASP A 216 0.42 6.63 34.31
C ASP A 216 -0.98 7.18 34.58
N ASP A 217 -1.55 6.83 35.74
CA ASP A 217 -2.87 7.28 36.15
C ASP A 217 -2.92 8.77 36.52
N GLU A 218 -1.80 9.36 36.95
CA GLU A 218 -1.75 10.77 37.35
C GLU A 218 -1.83 11.67 36.11
N ASN A 219 -1.02 11.37 35.09
CA ASN A 219 -0.96 12.13 33.85
C ASN A 219 -1.93 11.62 32.78
N LYS A 220 -2.59 10.48 33.01
CA LYS A 220 -3.46 9.77 32.05
C LYS A 220 -2.73 9.44 30.76
N GLN A 221 -1.58 8.80 30.88
CA GLN A 221 -0.71 8.47 29.76
C GLN A 221 -0.44 6.97 29.66
N LEU A 222 -0.29 6.49 28.42
CA LEU A 222 0.28 5.18 28.15
C LEU A 222 1.81 5.30 28.13
N ILE A 223 2.51 4.48 28.92
CA ILE A 223 3.96 4.50 28.97
C ILE A 223 4.51 3.66 27.81
N TYR A 224 5.16 4.32 26.86
CA TYR A 224 5.85 3.63 25.77
C TYR A 224 7.27 3.26 26.17
N GLU A 225 7.62 1.98 26.05
CA GLU A 225 8.93 1.45 26.44
C GLU A 225 9.56 0.56 25.37
N ARG A 226 8.74 -0.10 24.54
CA ARG A 226 9.20 -1.14 23.62
C ARG A 226 8.49 -1.08 22.28
N LYS A 227 9.25 -1.30 21.21
CA LYS A 227 8.78 -1.37 19.82
C LYS A 227 7.58 -2.29 19.57
N LYS A 228 7.35 -3.34 20.37
CA LYS A 228 6.17 -4.20 20.22
C LYS A 228 4.86 -3.48 20.58
N GLN A 229 4.89 -2.53 21.52
CA GLN A 229 3.73 -1.81 22.04
C GLN A 229 3.09 -0.89 21.00
N ARG A 230 3.83 -0.46 19.98
CA ARG A 230 3.31 0.42 18.92
C ARG A 230 2.02 -0.12 18.30
N LYS A 231 1.93 -1.44 18.07
CA LYS A 231 0.73 -2.07 17.50
C LYS A 231 -0.44 -1.97 18.46
N TYR A 232 -0.23 -2.24 19.74
CA TYR A 232 -1.26 -2.17 20.77
C TYR A 232 -1.81 -0.75 20.90
N ILE A 233 -0.92 0.25 21.00
CA ILE A 233 -1.30 1.66 21.08
C ILE A 233 -2.09 2.09 19.84
N LEU A 234 -1.62 1.76 18.63
CA LEU A 234 -2.34 2.09 17.40
C LEU A 234 -3.70 1.39 17.29
N HIS A 235 -3.84 0.16 17.82
CA HIS A 235 -5.13 -0.53 17.89
C HIS A 235 -6.09 0.10 18.89
N ILE A 236 -5.59 0.61 20.02
CA ILE A 236 -6.36 1.40 20.98
C ILE A 236 -6.87 2.68 20.29
N ILE A 237 -5.98 3.44 19.67
CA ILE A 237 -6.32 4.68 18.95
C ILE A 237 -7.34 4.40 17.85
N ASN A 238 -7.15 3.33 17.08
CA ASN A 238 -8.07 2.93 16.01
C ASN A 238 -9.38 2.30 16.52
N ASP A 239 -9.65 2.34 17.83
CA ASP A 239 -10.84 1.80 18.48
C ASP A 239 -11.08 0.31 18.18
N ALA A 240 -10.05 -0.41 17.75
CA ALA A 240 -10.18 -1.80 17.33
C ALA A 240 -10.58 -2.68 18.52
N TYR A 241 -9.97 -2.42 19.68
CA TYR A 241 -10.29 -3.09 20.93
C TYR A 241 -11.70 -2.74 21.42
N CYS A 242 -12.13 -1.48 21.43
CA CYS A 242 -13.47 -1.17 21.91
C CYS A 242 -14.57 -1.67 20.96
N GLN A 243 -14.37 -1.60 19.64
CA GLN A 243 -15.31 -2.21 18.70
C GLN A 243 -15.47 -3.72 18.94
N SER A 244 -14.40 -4.41 19.31
CA SER A 244 -14.46 -5.84 19.65
C SER A 244 -15.18 -6.10 20.97
N ILE A 245 -15.02 -5.22 21.98
CA ILE A 245 -15.76 -5.24 23.24
C ILE A 245 -17.27 -5.07 22.96
N ILE A 246 -17.63 -4.08 22.14
CA ILE A 246 -19.03 -3.77 21.79
C ILE A 246 -19.65 -4.88 20.93
N LYS A 247 -18.88 -5.48 20.00
CA LYS A 247 -19.36 -6.50 19.07
C LYS A 247 -19.23 -7.93 19.60
N GLY A 248 -18.66 -8.13 20.79
CA GLY A 248 -18.44 -9.46 21.38
C GLY A 248 -17.55 -10.38 20.53
N ARG A 249 -16.59 -9.83 19.78
CA ARG A 249 -15.66 -10.63 18.95
C ARG A 249 -14.31 -10.72 19.65
N ASP A 250 -13.77 -11.92 19.78
CA ASP A 250 -12.36 -12.08 20.14
C ASP A 250 -11.50 -11.59 18.97
N ILE A 251 -10.61 -10.63 19.23
CA ILE A 251 -9.66 -10.16 18.23
C ILE A 251 -8.57 -11.22 18.10
N LEU A 252 -8.85 -12.25 17.32
CA LEU A 252 -7.84 -13.00 16.62
C LEU A 252 -7.61 -12.27 15.30
N ASN A 253 -6.68 -11.32 15.26
CA ASN A 253 -6.23 -10.76 14.00
C ASN A 253 -5.21 -11.73 13.40
N GLU A 254 -5.57 -12.36 12.29
CA GLU A 254 -4.62 -12.93 11.33
C GLU A 254 -3.88 -11.77 10.63
N ASP A 255 -2.54 -11.83 10.76
CA ASP A 255 -1.41 -11.22 10.01
C ASP A 255 -1.55 -9.87 9.26
#